data_AF-A0A7S2NN31-F1
#
_entry.id   AF-A0A7S2NN31-F1
#
_cell.length_a   1.000
_cell.length_b   1.000
_cell.length_c   1.000
_cell.angle_alpha   90.00
_cell.angle_beta   90.00
_cell.angle_gamma   90.00
#
_symmetry.space_group_name_H-M   'P 1'
#
loop_
_entity.id
_entity.type
_entity.pdbx_description
1 polymer ?
#
loop_
_entity_poly.entity_id
_entity_poly.type
_entity_poly.pdbx_seq_one_letter_code
_entity_poly.pdbx_strand_id
1 'polypeptide(L)'
;PVMAPAASRPEYPGWGLDGAALHARDTGVPPERWGVSKADLRFFRRQLQAEIAAGALEATESEMRHSMRPASSRAASRLGSRLSLESADPRLGPSMYTVVKRHIKPLSLQAGGMSWALMRHPEGLTCDIFITHSWSEGAFEFIEKVLASWPIRKRAAWCCILANPQALDIGGLLQDPRTSPFAIALRASRYVMVVPTVRASVYSRIWCIYEAHLAVECNSVVFTAASPLRVEGRKYVAVAILFAGLGSIAGVLLPRDAYLYDEISMWTVLLVVVSQLCTRCAPVSCLINALALAGFVAQWVWMFRHTRVTEHVQFQTAVRMSPEGYLVSSVALCTYFIASEIDRLRLAQSRWEARKLKLGYSGVTDAAASVQADKDRIMEDIGDNVAAVDASINVLIASGMSTSCLRANAALGIDLHGAAKLRLSVCAIVFIMWTWGIGVSLNISRTGGEDPWLAEISMAVPFSNFLCYVLCVVLFVRGERDEKAFISVAVAKIMCLMVLWHFGFLISFYGRDIRHMQQAYKLWWTVYTYAFLVLAVASAALASLGRKRLARAPVVGKWLAKMLGPGARVRCTGAGAGETEEDDGAEWKAGKALGVSPTALEVVI
;
A
#
# COMPACT_ATOMS: atom_id res chain seq x y z
N PRO A 1 -30.50 -6.71 -45.18
CA PRO A 1 -29.29 -6.29 -45.94
C PRO A 1 -28.02 -6.67 -45.17
N VAL A 2 -27.35 -7.73 -45.59
CA VAL A 2 -26.05 -8.14 -45.02
C VAL A 2 -25.02 -7.09 -45.45
N MET A 3 -24.54 -6.28 -44.52
CA MET A 3 -23.48 -5.31 -44.81
C MET A 3 -22.25 -6.06 -45.32
N ALA A 4 -21.65 -5.60 -46.42
CA ALA A 4 -20.39 -6.12 -46.91
C ALA A 4 -19.34 -6.12 -45.78
N PRO A 5 -18.48 -7.15 -45.68
CA PRO A 5 -17.51 -7.26 -44.60
C PRO A 5 -16.61 -6.01 -44.59
N ALA A 6 -16.65 -5.27 -43.49
CA ALA A 6 -15.82 -4.09 -43.29
C ALA A 6 -14.34 -4.49 -43.37
N ALA A 7 -13.52 -3.65 -44.00
CA ALA A 7 -12.08 -3.87 -44.09
C ALA A 7 -11.46 -4.15 -42.71
N SER A 8 -10.53 -5.10 -42.66
CA SER A 8 -9.82 -5.50 -41.43
C SER A 8 -9.26 -4.27 -40.72
N ARG A 9 -9.51 -4.15 -39.41
CA ARG A 9 -8.93 -3.09 -38.57
C ARG A 9 -7.70 -3.65 -37.85
N PRO A 10 -6.47 -3.18 -38.15
CA PRO A 10 -5.26 -3.74 -37.54
C PRO A 10 -5.21 -3.55 -36.02
N GLU A 11 -5.94 -2.58 -35.47
CA GLU A 11 -6.08 -2.40 -34.02
C GLU A 11 -7.01 -3.45 -33.38
N TYR A 12 -7.75 -4.23 -34.17
CA TYR A 12 -8.72 -5.21 -33.70
C TYR A 12 -8.54 -6.51 -34.48
N PRO A 13 -7.54 -7.34 -34.11
CA PRO A 13 -7.27 -8.58 -34.83
C PRO A 13 -8.47 -9.54 -34.89
N GLY A 14 -9.41 -9.45 -33.94
CA GLY A 14 -10.64 -10.23 -33.95
C GLY A 14 -11.77 -9.65 -34.82
N TRP A 15 -11.59 -8.48 -35.43
CA TRP A 15 -12.66 -7.80 -36.18
C TRP A 15 -13.19 -8.64 -37.34
N GLY A 16 -14.50 -8.88 -37.35
CA GLY A 16 -15.18 -9.64 -38.39
C GLY A 16 -15.29 -11.15 -38.11
N LEU A 17 -14.70 -11.64 -37.01
CA LEU A 17 -14.93 -13.00 -36.54
C LEU A 17 -16.34 -13.15 -35.96
N ASP A 18 -16.87 -14.38 -35.95
CA ASP A 18 -18.15 -14.67 -35.29
C ASP A 18 -17.97 -14.66 -33.77
N GLY A 19 -18.51 -13.62 -33.13
CA GLY A 19 -18.45 -13.46 -31.69
C GLY A 19 -19.20 -14.55 -30.93
N ALA A 20 -20.31 -15.09 -31.46
CA ALA A 20 -21.02 -16.17 -30.79
C ALA A 20 -20.16 -17.45 -30.78
N ALA A 21 -19.53 -17.78 -31.92
CA ALA A 21 -18.61 -18.91 -32.01
C ALA A 21 -17.40 -18.76 -31.07
N LEU A 22 -16.83 -17.55 -30.96
CA LEU A 22 -15.71 -17.29 -30.06
C LEU A 22 -16.06 -17.45 -28.57
N HIS A 23 -17.32 -17.23 -28.18
CA HIS A 23 -17.80 -17.41 -26.80
C HIS A 23 -18.53 -18.74 -26.58
N ALA A 24 -18.59 -19.62 -27.59
CA ALA A 24 -19.22 -20.92 -27.46
C ALA A 24 -18.49 -21.75 -26.40
N ARG A 25 -19.25 -22.40 -25.51
CA ARG A 25 -18.71 -23.10 -24.34
C ARG A 25 -17.70 -24.20 -24.71
N ASP A 26 -17.96 -24.93 -25.78
CA ASP A 26 -17.22 -26.15 -26.13
C ASP A 26 -16.16 -25.94 -27.21
N THR A 27 -16.32 -24.93 -28.06
CA THR A 27 -15.47 -24.69 -29.24
C THR A 27 -14.78 -23.33 -29.24
N GLY A 28 -15.21 -22.43 -28.35
CA GLY A 28 -14.72 -21.05 -28.29
C GLY A 28 -13.45 -20.90 -27.45
N VAL A 29 -13.08 -19.64 -27.23
CA VAL A 29 -12.01 -19.27 -26.31
C VAL A 29 -12.56 -19.40 -24.88
N PRO A 30 -11.87 -20.10 -23.96
CA PRO A 30 -12.40 -20.30 -22.62
C PRO A 30 -12.43 -18.98 -21.81
N PRO A 31 -13.39 -18.79 -20.90
CA PRO A 31 -13.59 -17.53 -20.17
C PRO A 31 -12.39 -16.96 -19.42
N GLU A 32 -11.54 -17.83 -18.86
CA GLU A 32 -10.30 -17.46 -18.19
C GLU A 32 -9.26 -16.85 -19.14
N ARG A 33 -9.50 -16.89 -20.46
CA ARG A 33 -8.67 -16.25 -21.48
C ARG A 33 -9.30 -14.97 -22.06
N TRP A 34 -10.41 -14.48 -21.53
CA TRP A 34 -11.02 -13.21 -21.98
C TRP A 34 -10.37 -11.99 -21.32
N GLY A 35 -9.04 -12.00 -21.18
CA GLY A 35 -8.27 -10.95 -20.51
C GLY A 35 -7.85 -9.80 -21.42
N VAL A 36 -7.53 -8.66 -20.80
CA VAL A 36 -6.95 -7.47 -21.43
C VAL A 36 -5.60 -7.13 -20.81
N SER A 37 -4.68 -6.53 -21.56
CA SER A 37 -3.36 -6.11 -21.06
C SER A 37 -3.34 -4.65 -20.55
N LYS A 38 -2.23 -4.25 -19.92
CA LYS A 38 -1.95 -2.82 -19.62
C LYS A 38 -2.00 -1.93 -20.86
N ALA A 39 -1.50 -2.42 -21.99
CA ALA A 39 -1.45 -1.65 -23.23
C ALA A 39 -2.87 -1.41 -23.76
N ASP A 40 -3.73 -2.43 -23.64
CA ASP A 40 -5.13 -2.35 -24.05
C ASP A 40 -5.90 -1.32 -23.22
N LEU A 41 -5.74 -1.29 -21.88
CA LEU A 41 -6.40 -0.27 -21.05
C LEU A 41 -5.94 1.15 -21.37
N ARG A 42 -4.65 1.35 -21.72
CA ARG A 42 -4.15 2.66 -22.17
C ARG A 42 -4.73 3.05 -23.52
N PHE A 43 -4.85 2.08 -24.43
CA PHE A 43 -5.48 2.27 -25.73
C PHE A 43 -6.97 2.64 -25.56
N PHE A 44 -7.69 1.86 -24.76
CA PHE A 44 -9.08 2.09 -24.41
C PHE A 44 -9.31 3.50 -23.83
N ARG A 45 -8.45 3.94 -22.90
CA ARG A 45 -8.51 5.32 -22.37
C ARG A 45 -8.41 6.37 -23.46
N ARG A 46 -7.47 6.23 -24.40
CA ARG A 46 -7.28 7.19 -25.50
C ARG A 46 -8.50 7.23 -26.41
N GLN A 47 -9.14 6.09 -26.66
CA GLN A 47 -10.37 6.03 -27.45
C GLN A 47 -11.52 6.76 -26.78
N LEU A 48 -11.75 6.51 -25.49
CA LEU A 48 -12.77 7.23 -24.73
C LEU A 48 -12.51 8.74 -24.71
N GLN A 49 -11.24 9.16 -24.57
CA GLN A 49 -10.87 10.58 -24.65
C GLN A 49 -11.16 11.19 -26.02
N ALA A 50 -10.84 10.47 -27.10
CA ALA A 50 -11.12 10.92 -28.46
C ALA A 50 -12.63 11.05 -28.73
N GLU A 51 -13.43 10.09 -28.26
CA GLU A 51 -14.89 10.13 -28.42
C GLU A 51 -15.56 11.22 -27.59
N ILE A 52 -15.06 11.50 -26.38
CA ILE A 52 -15.51 12.64 -25.58
C ILE A 52 -15.15 13.95 -26.28
N ALA A 53 -13.92 14.08 -26.80
CA ALA A 53 -13.49 15.26 -27.55
C ALA A 53 -14.31 15.49 -28.83
N ALA A 54 -14.77 14.40 -29.48
CA ALA A 54 -15.65 14.44 -30.64
C ALA A 54 -17.14 14.66 -30.29
N GLY A 55 -17.51 14.73 -29.00
CA GLY A 55 -18.91 14.83 -28.56
C GLY A 55 -19.74 13.56 -28.74
N ALA A 56 -19.13 12.43 -29.12
CA ALA A 56 -19.82 11.15 -29.29
C ALA A 56 -20.19 10.49 -27.95
N LEU A 57 -19.40 10.76 -26.91
CA LEU A 57 -19.68 10.39 -25.53
C LEU A 57 -20.00 11.64 -24.71
N GLU A 58 -21.29 11.98 -24.61
CA GLU A 58 -21.72 12.98 -23.64
C GLU A 58 -21.52 12.43 -22.22
N ALA A 59 -20.89 13.23 -21.35
CA ALA A 59 -20.85 12.97 -19.91
C ALA A 59 -22.26 13.16 -19.33
N THR A 60 -23.15 12.21 -19.57
CA THR A 60 -24.59 12.42 -19.33
C THR A 60 -24.94 12.20 -17.87
N GLU A 61 -25.24 13.30 -17.16
CA GLU A 61 -25.84 13.31 -15.82
C GLU A 61 -27.20 12.61 -15.74
N SER A 62 -27.94 12.55 -16.86
CA SER A 62 -29.34 12.12 -16.88
C SER A 62 -29.52 10.62 -16.62
N GLU A 63 -28.57 9.78 -17.04
CA GLU A 63 -28.63 8.32 -16.83
C GLU A 63 -28.32 7.92 -15.39
N MET A 64 -27.46 8.67 -14.68
CA MET A 64 -27.16 8.43 -13.26
C MET A 64 -28.40 8.57 -12.36
N ARG A 65 -29.30 9.50 -12.68
CA ARG A 65 -30.54 9.70 -11.92
C ARG A 65 -31.52 8.53 -12.02
N HIS A 66 -31.48 7.76 -13.11
CA HIS A 66 -32.39 6.63 -13.31
C HIS A 66 -31.86 5.31 -12.72
N SER A 67 -30.55 5.09 -12.71
CA SER A 67 -29.96 3.85 -12.15
C SER A 67 -29.87 3.85 -10.63
N MET A 68 -29.89 5.02 -9.97
CA MET A 68 -29.86 5.14 -8.51
C MET A 68 -31.19 5.67 -7.97
N ARG A 69 -32.32 5.03 -8.29
CA ARG A 69 -33.52 5.21 -7.45
C ARG A 69 -33.20 4.54 -6.10
N PRO A 70 -32.93 5.29 -5.02
CA PRO A 70 -32.68 4.68 -3.73
C PRO A 70 -34.00 4.08 -3.26
N ALA A 71 -33.95 2.88 -2.70
CA ALA A 71 -35.00 2.40 -1.83
C ALA A 71 -35.12 3.40 -0.66
N SER A 72 -36.14 4.28 -0.74
CA SER A 72 -36.71 5.11 0.32
C SER A 72 -35.80 5.44 1.52
N SER A 73 -34.91 6.43 1.43
CA SER A 73 -34.37 7.06 2.65
C SER A 73 -34.02 8.54 2.43
N ARG A 74 -34.32 9.38 3.43
CA ARG A 74 -34.00 10.82 3.46
C ARG A 74 -32.49 11.10 3.31
N ALA A 75 -31.62 10.12 3.53
CA ALA A 75 -30.18 10.26 3.36
C ALA A 75 -29.76 10.45 1.88
N ALA A 76 -30.48 9.84 0.94
CA ALA A 76 -30.16 9.94 -0.49
C ALA A 76 -30.42 11.34 -1.07
N SER A 77 -31.36 12.11 -0.51
CA SER A 77 -31.65 13.48 -0.94
C SER A 77 -30.46 14.43 -0.74
N ARG A 78 -29.72 14.30 0.37
CA ARG A 78 -28.52 15.12 0.62
C ARG A 78 -27.30 14.65 -0.18
N LEU A 79 -27.23 13.37 -0.51
CA LEU A 79 -26.16 12.82 -1.35
C LEU A 79 -26.36 13.21 -2.83
N GLY A 80 -27.61 13.22 -3.30
CA GLY A 80 -27.97 13.54 -4.67
C GLY A 80 -27.56 14.95 -5.13
N SER A 81 -27.60 15.96 -4.25
CA SER A 81 -27.18 17.33 -4.62
C SER A 81 -25.66 17.50 -4.67
N ARG A 82 -24.88 16.64 -4.00
CA ARG A 82 -23.42 16.62 -4.12
C ARG A 82 -22.96 15.85 -5.36
N LEU A 83 -23.63 14.75 -5.68
CA LEU A 83 -23.31 13.93 -6.85
C LEU A 83 -23.52 14.65 -8.19
N SER A 84 -24.43 15.63 -8.27
CA SER A 84 -24.60 16.45 -9.48
C SER A 84 -23.49 17.48 -9.70
N LEU A 85 -22.70 17.83 -8.66
CA LEU A 85 -21.53 18.70 -8.84
C LEU A 85 -20.27 17.90 -9.20
N GLU A 86 -20.19 16.63 -8.78
CA GLU A 86 -19.07 15.72 -9.10
C GLU A 86 -19.13 15.13 -10.52
N SER A 87 -20.28 15.21 -11.20
CA SER A 87 -20.48 14.73 -12.58
C SER A 87 -19.61 15.47 -13.61
N ALA A 88 -19.13 16.67 -13.26
CA ALA A 88 -18.31 17.51 -14.13
C ALA A 88 -16.80 17.29 -13.97
N ASP A 89 -16.31 16.46 -13.04
CA ASP A 89 -14.86 16.26 -12.90
C ASP A 89 -14.29 15.49 -14.12
N PRO A 90 -13.51 16.14 -15.01
CA PRO A 90 -12.97 15.50 -16.20
C PRO A 90 -11.99 14.37 -15.85
N ARG A 91 -11.56 14.27 -14.59
CA ARG A 91 -10.66 13.22 -14.10
C ARG A 91 -11.39 11.91 -13.79
N LEU A 92 -12.71 11.93 -13.60
CA LEU A 92 -13.50 10.72 -13.37
C LEU A 92 -13.90 10.07 -14.68
N GLY A 93 -14.31 10.86 -15.67
CA GLY A 93 -14.82 10.38 -16.95
C GLY A 93 -16.26 9.81 -16.86
N PRO A 94 -16.79 9.30 -17.98
CA PRO A 94 -18.15 8.74 -18.05
C PRO A 94 -18.29 7.50 -17.16
N SER A 95 -19.53 7.18 -16.76
CA SER A 95 -19.80 5.95 -16.02
C SER A 95 -19.56 4.71 -16.90
N MET A 96 -19.28 3.54 -16.30
CA MET A 96 -19.16 2.32 -17.09
C MET A 96 -20.46 1.92 -17.77
N TYR A 97 -21.63 2.27 -17.21
CA TYR A 97 -22.91 2.12 -17.91
C TYR A 97 -22.92 2.88 -19.24
N THR A 98 -22.51 4.15 -19.22
CA THR A 98 -22.44 5.01 -20.40
C THR A 98 -21.43 4.46 -21.40
N VAL A 99 -20.23 4.09 -20.94
CA VAL A 99 -19.18 3.51 -21.79
C VAL A 99 -19.64 2.22 -22.44
N VAL A 100 -20.26 1.30 -21.69
CA VAL A 100 -20.75 0.04 -22.27
C VAL A 100 -21.84 0.29 -23.30
N LYS A 101 -22.82 1.14 -22.98
CA LYS A 101 -23.97 1.43 -23.84
C LYS A 101 -23.59 2.16 -25.12
N ARG A 102 -22.73 3.18 -25.02
CA ARG A 102 -22.44 4.11 -26.11
C ARG A 102 -21.20 3.75 -26.91
N HIS A 103 -20.25 3.05 -26.31
CA HIS A 103 -18.97 2.69 -26.95
C HIS A 103 -18.83 1.18 -27.15
N ILE A 104 -18.82 0.38 -26.07
CA ILE A 104 -18.50 -1.06 -26.17
C ILE A 104 -19.54 -1.81 -27.01
N LYS A 105 -20.83 -1.67 -26.71
CA LYS A 105 -21.89 -2.42 -27.41
C LYS A 105 -21.93 -2.11 -28.92
N PRO A 106 -21.98 -0.84 -29.37
CA PRO A 106 -21.97 -0.54 -30.81
C PRO A 106 -20.72 -1.05 -31.52
N LEU A 107 -19.54 -0.84 -30.93
CA LEU A 107 -18.28 -1.30 -31.50
C LEU A 107 -18.23 -2.83 -31.60
N SER A 108 -18.68 -3.53 -30.55
CA SER A 108 -18.73 -4.99 -30.51
C SER A 108 -19.70 -5.56 -31.54
N LEU A 109 -20.88 -4.96 -31.70
CA LEU A 109 -21.85 -5.36 -32.74
C LEU A 109 -21.23 -5.27 -34.14
N GLN A 110 -20.57 -4.15 -34.44
CA GLN A 110 -19.90 -3.93 -35.73
C GLN A 110 -18.76 -4.94 -35.98
N ALA A 111 -18.12 -5.41 -34.92
CA ALA A 111 -17.02 -6.35 -34.99
C ALA A 111 -17.45 -7.82 -35.09
N GLY A 112 -18.75 -8.15 -35.04
CA GLY A 112 -19.27 -9.53 -35.04
C GLY A 112 -19.82 -10.02 -33.70
N GLY A 113 -20.05 -9.12 -32.74
CA GLY A 113 -20.72 -9.41 -31.46
C GLY A 113 -19.82 -9.91 -30.32
N MET A 114 -18.52 -10.09 -30.55
CA MET A 114 -17.59 -10.57 -29.52
C MET A 114 -17.34 -9.55 -28.39
N SER A 115 -16.82 -10.00 -27.25
CA SER A 115 -16.30 -9.13 -26.21
C SER A 115 -15.14 -8.27 -26.72
N TRP A 116 -14.95 -7.10 -26.10
CA TRP A 116 -13.85 -6.22 -26.46
C TRP A 116 -12.49 -6.88 -26.24
N ALA A 117 -12.36 -7.74 -25.23
CA ALA A 117 -11.16 -8.53 -24.97
C ALA A 117 -10.81 -9.45 -26.15
N LEU A 118 -11.77 -10.24 -26.67
CA LEU A 118 -11.53 -11.12 -27.82
C LEU A 118 -11.42 -10.37 -29.14
N MET A 119 -12.04 -9.19 -29.26
CA MET A 119 -11.81 -8.29 -30.39
C MET A 119 -10.34 -7.86 -30.48
N ARG A 120 -9.68 -7.66 -29.33
CA ARG A 120 -8.26 -7.30 -29.24
C ARG A 120 -7.33 -8.52 -29.31
N HIS A 121 -7.76 -9.65 -28.76
CA HIS A 121 -6.98 -10.87 -28.63
C HIS A 121 -7.85 -12.07 -29.00
N PRO A 122 -8.01 -12.41 -30.29
CA PRO A 122 -8.93 -13.47 -30.72
C PRO A 122 -8.53 -14.86 -30.21
N GLU A 123 -7.25 -15.09 -29.89
CA GLU A 123 -6.80 -16.33 -29.23
C GLU A 123 -6.95 -16.29 -27.70
N GLY A 124 -7.27 -15.14 -27.12
CA GLY A 124 -7.41 -14.90 -25.69
C GLY A 124 -6.09 -14.76 -24.92
N LEU A 125 -6.16 -14.00 -23.83
CA LEU A 125 -5.11 -13.78 -22.84
C LEU A 125 -5.48 -14.38 -21.48
N THR A 126 -4.65 -15.29 -20.95
CA THR A 126 -4.86 -15.92 -19.64
C THR A 126 -4.96 -14.89 -18.51
N CYS A 127 -6.00 -15.00 -17.70
CA CYS A 127 -6.29 -14.13 -16.56
C CYS A 127 -5.25 -14.31 -15.44
N ASP A 128 -4.41 -13.28 -15.20
CA ASP A 128 -3.58 -13.22 -14.00
C ASP A 128 -4.29 -12.55 -12.82
N ILE A 129 -5.17 -11.60 -13.14
CA ILE A 129 -5.81 -10.66 -12.21
C ILE A 129 -7.30 -10.58 -12.56
N PHE A 130 -8.17 -10.92 -11.62
CA PHE A 130 -9.59 -10.65 -11.75
C PHE A 130 -9.90 -9.27 -11.16
N ILE A 131 -10.58 -8.40 -11.92
CA ILE A 131 -10.93 -7.05 -11.49
C ILE A 131 -12.40 -7.03 -11.05
N THR A 132 -12.64 -6.70 -9.79
CA THR A 132 -13.98 -6.42 -9.24
C THR A 132 -14.17 -4.91 -9.11
N HIS A 133 -15.29 -4.40 -9.63
CA HIS A 133 -15.51 -2.96 -9.81
C HIS A 133 -16.99 -2.60 -9.88
N SER A 134 -17.30 -1.30 -9.72
CA SER A 134 -18.67 -0.79 -9.80
C SER A 134 -18.97 -0.25 -11.19
N TRP A 135 -20.12 -0.58 -11.77
CA TRP A 135 -20.52 0.01 -13.04
C TRP A 135 -20.86 1.51 -12.94
N SER A 136 -21.16 1.99 -11.74
CA SER A 136 -21.36 3.42 -11.50
C SER A 136 -20.06 4.20 -11.45
N GLU A 137 -18.88 3.58 -11.40
CA GLU A 137 -17.62 4.32 -11.30
C GLU A 137 -17.29 5.12 -12.58
N GLY A 138 -16.41 6.12 -12.45
CA GLY A 138 -15.87 6.84 -13.59
C GLY A 138 -14.81 6.04 -14.33
N ALA A 139 -14.90 5.96 -15.66
CA ALA A 139 -14.01 5.16 -16.49
C ALA A 139 -12.52 5.58 -16.39
N PHE A 140 -12.23 6.87 -16.24
CA PHE A 140 -10.86 7.34 -16.07
C PHE A 140 -10.32 7.07 -14.67
N GLU A 141 -11.16 7.22 -13.63
CA GLU A 141 -10.80 6.82 -12.26
C GLU A 141 -10.42 5.33 -12.24
N PHE A 142 -11.27 4.48 -12.82
CA PHE A 142 -11.04 3.04 -12.93
C PHE A 142 -9.72 2.72 -13.63
N ILE A 143 -9.52 3.22 -14.85
CA ILE A 143 -8.33 2.89 -15.65
C ILE A 143 -7.06 3.36 -14.92
N GLU A 144 -7.07 4.54 -14.31
CA GLU A 144 -5.92 5.03 -13.54
C GLU A 144 -5.57 4.15 -12.35
N LYS A 145 -6.57 3.76 -11.55
CA LYS A 145 -6.37 2.89 -10.39
C LYS A 145 -5.85 1.52 -10.79
N VAL A 146 -6.45 0.93 -11.82
CA VAL A 146 -6.04 -0.39 -12.33
C VAL A 146 -4.60 -0.34 -12.84
N LEU A 147 -4.24 0.65 -13.65
CA LEU A 147 -2.88 0.78 -14.19
C LEU A 147 -1.84 1.02 -13.09
N ALA A 148 -2.17 1.86 -12.10
CA ALA A 148 -1.27 2.18 -10.97
C ALA A 148 -1.09 1.01 -10.00
N SER A 149 -2.11 0.16 -9.85
CA SER A 149 -2.12 -0.96 -8.90
C SER A 149 -1.76 -2.30 -9.52
N TRP A 150 -1.47 -2.33 -10.81
CA TRP A 150 -1.21 -3.56 -11.54
C TRP A 150 0.05 -4.28 -11.04
N PRO A 151 -0.06 -5.51 -10.49
CA PRO A 151 1.06 -6.22 -9.92
C PRO A 151 2.22 -6.45 -10.90
N ILE A 152 3.45 -6.39 -10.40
CA ILE A 152 4.66 -6.59 -11.21
C ILE A 152 4.63 -8.01 -11.79
N ARG A 153 5.09 -8.18 -13.04
CA ARG A 153 5.15 -9.46 -13.79
C ARG A 153 3.79 -10.06 -14.18
N LYS A 154 2.67 -9.36 -14.00
CA LYS A 154 1.35 -9.80 -14.47
C LYS A 154 1.02 -9.21 -15.84
N ARG A 155 0.48 -10.02 -16.74
CA ARG A 155 0.34 -9.68 -18.17
C ARG A 155 -1.08 -9.24 -18.50
N ALA A 156 -2.09 -9.94 -18.00
CA ALA A 156 -3.48 -9.69 -18.36
C ALA A 156 -4.41 -9.67 -17.15
N ALA A 157 -5.50 -8.93 -17.27
CA ALA A 157 -6.55 -8.84 -16.27
C ALA A 157 -7.91 -9.10 -16.92
N TRP A 158 -8.79 -9.76 -16.20
CA TRP A 158 -10.17 -9.98 -16.58
C TRP A 158 -11.05 -8.89 -15.94
N CYS A 159 -11.92 -8.25 -16.72
CA CYS A 159 -12.82 -7.20 -16.26
C CYS A 159 -14.15 -7.32 -17.00
N CYS A 160 -15.27 -7.41 -16.26
CA CYS A 160 -16.55 -7.82 -16.85
C CYS A 160 -17.05 -6.93 -17.99
N ILE A 161 -16.79 -5.61 -17.94
CA ILE A 161 -17.19 -4.67 -18.99
C ILE A 161 -16.44 -4.86 -20.32
N LEU A 162 -15.26 -5.47 -20.29
CA LEU A 162 -14.42 -5.71 -21.47
C LEU A 162 -14.41 -7.18 -21.89
N ALA A 163 -14.53 -8.09 -20.92
CA ALA A 163 -14.39 -9.52 -21.11
C ALA A 163 -15.69 -10.21 -21.52
N ASN A 164 -16.84 -9.76 -21.01
CA ASN A 164 -18.12 -10.35 -21.40
C ASN A 164 -18.55 -9.81 -22.78
N PRO A 165 -19.27 -10.61 -23.59
CA PRO A 165 -19.83 -10.16 -24.86
C PRO A 165 -21.03 -9.25 -24.60
N GLN A 166 -20.78 -7.99 -24.23
CA GLN A 166 -21.81 -7.00 -23.83
C GLN A 166 -22.89 -6.77 -24.91
N ALA A 167 -22.55 -7.08 -26.16
CA ALA A 167 -23.38 -6.99 -27.34
C ALA A 167 -24.36 -8.16 -27.50
N LEU A 168 -24.09 -9.31 -26.86
CA LEU A 168 -24.91 -10.52 -26.92
C LEU A 168 -25.82 -10.63 -25.70
N ASP A 169 -26.71 -11.64 -25.71
CA ASP A 169 -27.48 -11.99 -24.52
C ASP A 169 -26.60 -12.68 -23.48
N ILE A 170 -26.09 -11.87 -22.54
CA ILE A 170 -25.32 -12.36 -21.40
C ILE A 170 -26.20 -13.04 -20.35
N GLY A 171 -27.52 -12.92 -20.41
CA GLY A 171 -28.43 -13.50 -19.41
C GLY A 171 -28.27 -15.01 -19.32
N GLY A 172 -28.14 -15.68 -20.48
CA GLY A 172 -27.82 -17.11 -20.55
C GLY A 172 -26.50 -17.49 -19.88
N LEU A 173 -25.48 -16.65 -19.99
CA LEU A 173 -24.15 -16.87 -19.39
C LEU A 173 -24.12 -16.68 -17.87
N LEU A 174 -25.14 -16.03 -17.30
CA LEU A 174 -25.21 -15.70 -15.88
C LEU A 174 -26.28 -16.51 -15.13
N GLN A 175 -26.95 -17.47 -15.79
CA GLN A 175 -28.02 -18.25 -15.16
C GLN A 175 -27.55 -19.07 -13.97
N ASP A 176 -26.38 -19.70 -14.09
CA ASP A 176 -25.71 -20.41 -12.99
C ASP A 176 -24.48 -19.58 -12.57
N PRO A 177 -24.51 -18.96 -11.37
CA PRO A 177 -23.39 -18.20 -10.85
C PRO A 177 -22.07 -18.98 -10.80
N ARG A 178 -22.07 -20.31 -10.58
CA ARG A 178 -20.83 -21.10 -10.48
C ARG A 178 -20.22 -21.42 -11.82
N THR A 179 -21.01 -21.60 -12.89
CA THR A 179 -20.47 -21.87 -14.23
C THR A 179 -20.34 -20.63 -15.09
N SER A 180 -20.66 -19.46 -14.54
CA SER A 180 -20.55 -18.20 -15.26
C SER A 180 -19.11 -17.93 -15.73
N PRO A 181 -18.94 -17.16 -16.82
CA PRO A 181 -17.61 -16.78 -17.31
C PRO A 181 -16.73 -16.10 -16.26
N PHE A 182 -17.33 -15.26 -15.41
CA PHE A 182 -16.59 -14.55 -14.39
C PHE A 182 -16.16 -15.48 -13.25
N ALA A 183 -16.96 -16.49 -12.88
CA ALA A 183 -16.57 -17.46 -11.84
C ALA A 183 -15.41 -18.34 -12.33
N ILE A 184 -15.45 -18.77 -13.60
CA ILE A 184 -14.36 -19.51 -14.24
C ILE A 184 -13.08 -18.66 -14.26
N ALA A 185 -13.16 -17.40 -14.71
CA ALA A 185 -12.02 -16.51 -14.76
C ALA A 185 -11.45 -16.17 -13.36
N LEU A 186 -12.30 -16.04 -12.35
CA LEU A 186 -11.88 -15.77 -10.98
C LEU A 186 -11.14 -16.97 -10.39
N ARG A 187 -11.67 -18.20 -10.55
CA ARG A 187 -11.02 -19.44 -10.11
C ARG A 187 -9.65 -19.65 -10.77
N ALA A 188 -9.50 -19.24 -12.03
CA ALA A 188 -8.21 -19.26 -12.72
C ALA A 188 -7.23 -18.18 -12.23
N SER A 189 -7.72 -17.11 -11.61
CA SER A 189 -6.91 -15.98 -11.15
C SER A 189 -6.35 -16.20 -9.74
N ARG A 190 -5.08 -15.86 -9.53
CA ARG A 190 -4.47 -15.81 -8.18
C ARG A 190 -4.82 -14.53 -7.43
N TYR A 191 -5.08 -13.44 -8.16
CA TYR A 191 -5.20 -12.10 -7.63
C TYR A 191 -6.57 -11.51 -7.97
N VAL A 192 -7.23 -10.92 -6.97
CA VAL A 192 -8.44 -10.14 -7.16
C VAL A 192 -8.14 -8.68 -6.83
N MET A 193 -8.27 -7.80 -7.81
CA MET A 193 -8.09 -6.37 -7.64
C MET A 193 -9.45 -5.71 -7.46
N VAL A 194 -9.69 -5.12 -6.29
CA VAL A 194 -10.92 -4.39 -5.98
C VAL A 194 -10.72 -2.92 -6.29
N VAL A 195 -11.52 -2.36 -7.18
CA VAL A 195 -11.40 -0.97 -7.60
C VAL A 195 -12.44 -0.11 -6.87
N PRO A 196 -12.06 0.57 -5.76
CA PRO A 196 -12.96 1.50 -5.08
C PRO A 196 -13.30 2.68 -6.00
N THR A 197 -14.47 3.30 -5.79
CA THR A 197 -14.88 4.51 -6.51
C THR A 197 -15.48 5.53 -5.55
N VAL A 198 -15.41 6.81 -5.92
CA VAL A 198 -16.04 7.90 -5.15
C VAL A 198 -17.56 7.81 -5.11
N ARG A 199 -18.19 7.15 -6.10
CA ARG A 199 -19.65 7.18 -6.26
C ARG A 199 -20.41 6.25 -5.30
N ALA A 200 -19.86 5.07 -5.03
CA ALA A 200 -20.47 4.06 -4.15
C ALA A 200 -19.45 2.97 -3.79
N SER A 201 -19.70 2.22 -2.71
CA SER A 201 -18.96 0.97 -2.47
C SER A 201 -19.24 -0.05 -3.57
N VAL A 202 -18.20 -0.72 -4.05
CA VAL A 202 -18.32 -1.88 -4.95
C VAL A 202 -19.18 -2.99 -4.31
N TYR A 203 -19.12 -3.15 -3.00
CA TYR A 203 -19.86 -4.17 -2.25
C TYR A 203 -21.33 -3.82 -1.99
N SER A 204 -21.80 -2.67 -2.50
CA SER A 204 -23.24 -2.41 -2.60
C SER A 204 -23.92 -3.25 -3.68
N ARG A 205 -23.17 -4.02 -4.49
CA ARG A 205 -23.69 -4.85 -5.59
C ARG A 205 -23.50 -6.33 -5.33
N ILE A 206 -24.57 -7.12 -5.51
CA ILE A 206 -24.57 -8.55 -5.18
C ILE A 206 -23.54 -9.36 -5.97
N TRP A 207 -23.30 -9.03 -7.25
CA TRP A 207 -22.29 -9.72 -8.05
C TRP A 207 -20.87 -9.50 -7.49
N CYS A 208 -20.58 -8.31 -6.97
CA CYS A 208 -19.28 -8.03 -6.35
C CYS A 208 -19.10 -8.71 -4.98
N ILE A 209 -20.21 -8.93 -4.26
CA ILE A 209 -20.22 -9.78 -3.07
C ILE A 209 -19.91 -11.24 -3.45
N TYR A 210 -20.53 -11.74 -4.51
CA TYR A 210 -20.29 -13.09 -4.99
C TYR A 210 -18.85 -13.29 -5.48
N GLU A 211 -18.27 -12.30 -6.16
CA GLU A 211 -16.85 -12.30 -6.51
C GLU A 211 -15.96 -12.38 -5.25
N ALA A 212 -16.31 -11.67 -4.17
CA ALA A 212 -15.60 -11.78 -2.89
C ALA A 212 -15.75 -13.17 -2.25
N HIS A 213 -16.94 -13.79 -2.34
CA HIS A 213 -17.18 -15.16 -1.91
C HIS A 213 -16.29 -16.16 -2.63
N LEU A 214 -16.29 -16.13 -3.97
CA LEU A 214 -15.43 -17.01 -4.77
C LEU A 214 -13.94 -16.77 -4.48
N ALA A 215 -13.52 -15.53 -4.22
CA ALA A 215 -12.15 -15.22 -3.83
C ALA A 215 -11.76 -15.83 -2.47
N VAL A 216 -12.72 -15.95 -1.54
CA VAL A 216 -12.51 -16.65 -0.26
C VAL A 216 -12.38 -18.15 -0.50
N GLU A 217 -13.29 -18.76 -1.27
CA GLU A 217 -13.26 -20.19 -1.62
C GLU A 217 -11.93 -20.56 -2.31
N CYS A 218 -11.48 -19.77 -3.27
CA CYS A 218 -10.26 -20.00 -4.03
C CYS A 218 -8.97 -19.62 -3.28
N ASN A 219 -9.10 -19.08 -2.07
CA ASN A 219 -7.98 -18.51 -1.31
C ASN A 219 -7.15 -17.49 -2.13
N SER A 220 -7.82 -16.68 -2.95
CA SER A 220 -7.18 -15.66 -3.77
C SER A 220 -6.63 -14.52 -2.91
N VAL A 221 -5.61 -13.83 -3.43
CA VAL A 221 -5.10 -12.59 -2.82
C VAL A 221 -5.94 -11.43 -3.30
N VAL A 222 -6.81 -10.91 -2.43
CA VAL A 222 -7.66 -9.75 -2.73
C VAL A 222 -6.95 -8.47 -2.28
N PHE A 223 -6.86 -7.45 -3.11
CA PHE A 223 -6.26 -6.17 -2.70
C PHE A 223 -6.98 -4.97 -3.31
N THR A 224 -6.94 -3.85 -2.59
CA THR A 224 -7.56 -2.60 -3.00
C THR A 224 -6.66 -1.85 -4.00
N ALA A 225 -7.22 -1.48 -5.15
CA ALA A 225 -6.56 -0.59 -6.09
C ALA A 225 -6.49 0.83 -5.53
N ALA A 226 -5.36 1.50 -5.76
CA ALA A 226 -5.13 2.89 -5.41
C ALA A 226 -4.82 3.71 -6.67
N SER A 227 -5.24 4.97 -6.66
CA SER A 227 -4.84 5.93 -7.70
C SER A 227 -3.32 6.10 -7.72
N PRO A 228 -2.70 6.57 -8.81
CA PRO A 228 -1.33 7.05 -8.73
C PRO A 228 -1.23 8.15 -7.66
N LEU A 229 -0.11 8.22 -6.95
CA LEU A 229 0.18 9.36 -6.06
C LEU A 229 0.23 10.61 -6.94
N ARG A 230 -0.88 11.38 -6.96
CA ARG A 230 -0.97 12.61 -7.75
C ARG A 230 -0.07 13.68 -7.14
N VAL A 231 0.23 14.66 -7.98
CA VAL A 231 1.30 15.66 -7.89
C VAL A 231 1.16 16.66 -6.71
N GLU A 232 0.30 16.40 -5.73
CA GLU A 232 0.38 17.04 -4.39
C GLU A 232 1.77 16.85 -3.76
N GLY A 233 2.52 15.82 -4.20
CA GLY A 233 3.96 15.69 -3.96
C GLY A 233 4.77 16.96 -4.19
N ARG A 234 4.36 17.88 -5.09
CA ARG A 234 5.05 19.18 -5.28
C ARG A 234 5.09 20.02 -4.01
N LYS A 235 4.00 20.06 -3.22
CA LYS A 235 3.97 20.82 -1.96
C LYS A 235 5.01 20.26 -0.98
N TYR A 236 5.04 18.93 -0.85
CA TYR A 236 5.95 18.23 0.04
C TYR A 236 7.40 18.32 -0.41
N VAL A 237 7.66 18.24 -1.72
CA VAL A 237 8.99 18.51 -2.29
C VAL A 237 9.41 19.95 -2.03
N ALA A 238 8.52 20.94 -2.17
CA ALA A 238 8.82 22.34 -1.86
C ALA A 238 9.16 22.53 -0.37
N VAL A 239 8.43 21.89 0.55
CA VAL A 239 8.75 21.89 1.99
C VAL A 239 10.11 21.24 2.24
N ALA A 240 10.40 20.09 1.63
CA ALA A 240 11.70 19.43 1.78
C ALA A 240 12.87 20.31 1.27
N ILE A 241 12.70 20.98 0.12
CA ILE A 241 13.69 21.91 -0.44
C ILE A 241 13.90 23.10 0.50
N LEU A 242 12.82 23.70 1.00
CA LEU A 242 12.89 24.83 1.93
C LEU A 242 13.69 24.46 3.20
N PHE A 243 13.38 23.33 3.83
CA PHE A 243 14.06 22.89 5.05
C PHE A 243 15.49 22.42 4.79
N ALA A 244 15.78 21.81 3.64
CA ALA A 244 17.17 21.54 3.24
C ALA A 244 17.98 22.84 3.06
N GLY A 245 17.36 23.89 2.50
CA GLY A 245 17.98 25.22 2.39
C GLY A 245 18.25 25.86 3.76
N LEU A 246 17.27 25.82 4.67
CA LEU A 246 17.43 26.29 6.05
C LEU A 246 18.53 25.52 6.80
N GLY A 247 18.56 24.18 6.65
CA GLY A 247 19.62 23.34 7.18
C GLY A 247 20.99 23.72 6.65
N SER A 248 21.10 23.99 5.35
CA SER A 248 22.36 24.43 4.73
C SER A 248 22.86 25.74 5.33
N ILE A 249 21.97 26.73 5.47
CA ILE A 249 22.31 28.03 6.09
C ILE A 249 22.75 27.83 7.54
N ALA A 250 22.02 27.03 8.32
CA ALA A 250 22.38 26.71 9.70
C ALA A 250 23.76 26.04 9.76
N GLY A 251 24.02 25.04 8.92
CA GLY A 251 25.30 24.35 8.82
C GLY A 251 26.49 25.27 8.53
N VAL A 252 26.27 26.31 7.72
CA VAL A 252 27.27 27.37 7.52
C VAL A 252 27.42 28.18 8.81
N LEU A 253 26.35 28.62 9.46
CA LEU A 253 26.44 29.54 10.60
C LEU A 253 26.91 28.89 11.90
N LEU A 254 26.83 27.57 12.03
CA LEU A 254 27.20 26.85 13.26
C LEU A 254 28.70 27.02 13.60
N PRO A 255 29.03 27.23 14.88
CA PRO A 255 30.42 27.40 15.33
C PRO A 255 31.21 26.12 15.17
N ARG A 256 32.54 26.24 15.19
CA ARG A 256 33.49 25.13 15.11
C ARG A 256 33.58 24.40 16.47
N ASP A 257 32.48 23.79 16.88
CA ASP A 257 32.39 23.00 18.11
C ASP A 257 31.99 21.56 17.77
N ALA A 258 32.85 20.60 18.13
CA ALA A 258 32.63 19.18 17.89
C ALA A 258 31.46 18.62 18.73
N TYR A 259 31.23 19.19 19.90
CA TYR A 259 30.17 18.75 20.80
C TYR A 259 28.79 19.01 20.21
N LEU A 260 28.63 20.19 19.61
CA LEU A 260 27.40 20.60 18.93
C LEU A 260 27.06 19.68 17.74
N TYR A 261 28.07 19.15 17.05
CA TYR A 261 27.86 18.18 15.97
C TYR A 261 27.29 16.85 16.48
N ASP A 262 27.83 16.32 17.58
CA ASP A 262 27.35 15.08 18.19
C ASP A 262 25.91 15.24 18.70
N GLU A 263 25.59 16.39 19.31
CA GLU A 263 24.23 16.73 19.71
C GLU A 263 23.26 16.76 18.52
N ILE A 264 23.59 17.49 17.44
CA ILE A 264 22.74 17.58 16.25
C ILE A 264 22.51 16.20 15.62
N SER A 265 23.57 15.38 15.55
CA SER A 265 23.50 14.01 15.04
C SER A 265 22.53 13.16 15.88
N MET A 266 22.69 13.21 17.20
CA MET A 266 21.86 12.50 18.15
C MET A 266 20.39 12.92 18.05
N TRP A 267 20.11 14.22 18.01
CA TRP A 267 18.75 14.74 17.86
C TRP A 267 18.14 14.35 16.51
N THR A 268 18.93 14.31 15.44
CA THR A 268 18.44 13.90 14.11
C THR A 268 18.00 12.43 14.12
N VAL A 269 18.78 11.53 14.72
CA VAL A 269 18.39 10.12 14.89
C VAL A 269 17.16 9.98 15.78
N LEU A 270 17.06 10.76 16.86
CA LEU A 270 15.87 10.77 17.70
C LEU A 270 14.63 11.24 16.91
N LEU A 271 14.74 12.31 16.12
CA LEU A 271 13.64 12.80 15.29
C LEU A 271 13.20 11.79 14.23
N VAL A 272 14.13 10.97 13.70
CA VAL A 272 13.79 9.82 12.84
C VAL A 272 12.88 8.84 13.58
N VAL A 273 13.23 8.46 14.82
CA VAL A 273 12.41 7.57 15.66
C VAL A 273 11.06 8.21 16.01
N VAL A 274 11.06 9.46 16.45
CA VAL A 274 9.84 10.20 16.82
C VAL A 274 8.92 10.36 15.60
N SER A 275 9.47 10.64 14.42
CA SER A 275 8.70 10.70 13.17
C SER A 275 7.97 9.39 12.91
N GLN A 276 8.62 8.24 13.13
CA GLN A 276 7.99 6.94 12.97
C GLN A 276 6.80 6.74 13.92
N LEU A 277 6.91 7.21 15.16
CA LEU A 277 5.84 7.19 16.16
C LEU A 277 4.69 8.14 15.79
N CYS A 278 5.01 9.32 15.22
CA CYS A 278 4.05 10.36 14.85
C CYS A 278 3.41 10.21 13.47
N THR A 279 3.76 9.19 12.68
CA THR A 279 3.22 8.95 11.32
C THR A 279 1.69 8.86 11.21
N ARG A 280 0.98 8.71 12.33
CA ARG A 280 -0.48 8.74 12.36
C ARG A 280 -1.05 10.13 12.12
N CYS A 281 -0.35 11.15 12.61
CA CYS A 281 -0.68 12.56 12.42
C CYS A 281 0.15 13.10 11.25
N ALA A 282 -0.47 13.14 10.07
CA ALA A 282 0.18 13.54 8.83
C ALA A 282 0.92 14.90 8.92
N PRO A 283 0.32 16.00 9.46
CA PRO A 283 1.02 17.28 9.54
C PRO A 283 2.21 17.25 10.51
N VAL A 284 2.06 16.60 11.67
CA VAL A 284 3.13 16.49 12.67
C VAL A 284 4.30 15.67 12.11
N SER A 285 4.02 14.53 11.48
CA SER A 285 5.07 13.71 10.86
C SER A 285 5.79 14.44 9.73
N CYS A 286 5.07 15.21 8.90
CA CYS A 286 5.68 16.04 7.86
C CYS A 286 6.63 17.08 8.47
N LEU A 287 6.19 17.80 9.52
CA LEU A 287 7.03 18.79 10.21
C LEU A 287 8.27 18.16 10.83
N ILE A 288 8.13 17.03 11.52
CA ILE A 288 9.27 16.32 12.14
C ILE A 288 10.25 15.84 11.07
N ASN A 289 9.78 15.28 9.96
CA ASN A 289 10.65 14.87 8.85
C ASN A 289 11.38 16.08 8.25
N ALA A 290 10.71 17.22 8.10
CA ALA A 290 11.30 18.44 7.57
C ALA A 290 12.39 18.99 8.51
N LEU A 291 12.13 19.02 9.82
CA LEU A 291 13.12 19.41 10.84
C LEU A 291 14.31 18.45 10.89
N ALA A 292 14.06 17.15 10.84
CA ALA A 292 15.11 16.13 10.83
C ALA A 292 15.98 16.23 9.56
N LEU A 293 15.38 16.49 8.40
CA LEU A 293 16.10 16.77 7.16
C LEU A 293 16.96 18.04 7.27
N ALA A 294 16.42 19.11 7.86
CA ALA A 294 17.18 20.35 8.07
C ALA A 294 18.39 20.13 8.99
N GLY A 295 18.21 19.43 10.12
CA GLY A 295 19.28 19.08 11.04
C GLY A 295 20.36 18.23 10.37
N PHE A 296 19.94 17.25 9.57
CA PHE A 296 20.84 16.42 8.79
C PHE A 296 21.65 17.19 7.74
N VAL A 297 21.01 18.11 7.00
CA VAL A 297 21.73 18.94 6.02
C VAL A 297 22.69 19.92 6.71
N ALA A 298 22.30 20.48 7.86
CA ALA A 298 23.16 21.34 8.66
C ALA A 298 24.43 20.61 9.11
N GLN A 299 24.28 19.38 9.60
CA GLN A 299 25.38 18.49 9.97
C GLN A 299 26.36 18.28 8.80
N TRP A 300 25.83 18.03 7.60
CA TRP A 300 26.64 17.82 6.39
C TRP A 300 27.43 19.05 5.96
N VAL A 301 26.77 20.20 5.89
CA VAL A 301 27.42 21.45 5.48
C VAL A 301 28.50 21.85 6.49
N TRP A 302 28.22 21.69 7.78
CA TRP A 302 29.20 21.92 8.84
C TRP A 302 30.41 21.00 8.69
N MET A 303 30.19 19.70 8.45
CA MET A 303 31.27 18.71 8.29
C MET A 303 32.18 19.04 7.10
N PHE A 304 31.60 19.39 5.95
CA PHE A 304 32.37 19.79 4.77
C PHE A 304 33.17 21.09 4.99
N ARG A 305 32.56 22.08 5.64
CA ARG A 305 33.22 23.34 5.99
C ARG A 305 34.41 23.11 6.92
N HIS A 306 34.29 22.16 7.84
CA HIS A 306 35.25 21.92 8.91
C HIS A 306 36.04 20.62 8.74
N THR A 307 36.25 20.15 7.51
CA THR A 307 37.00 18.91 7.17
C THR A 307 38.34 18.78 7.92
N ARG A 308 39.10 19.87 8.12
CA ARG A 308 40.36 19.86 8.91
C ARG A 308 40.20 19.65 10.42
N VAL A 309 39.00 19.80 10.99
CA VAL A 309 38.69 19.51 12.41
C VAL A 309 38.48 18.03 12.65
N THR A 310 37.99 17.33 11.63
CA THR A 310 37.59 15.93 11.77
C THR A 310 38.78 15.04 12.14
N GLU A 311 40.01 15.40 11.78
CA GLU A 311 41.22 14.67 12.23
C GLU A 311 41.40 14.67 13.76
N HIS A 312 40.97 15.72 14.48
CA HIS A 312 41.06 15.77 15.94
C HIS A 312 39.87 15.14 16.66
N VAL A 313 38.65 15.26 16.11
CA VAL A 313 37.45 14.62 16.67
C VAL A 313 37.49 13.09 16.48
N GLN A 314 38.12 12.62 15.40
CA GLN A 314 38.41 11.21 15.13
C GLN A 314 39.26 10.52 16.22
N PHE A 315 39.89 11.29 17.13
CA PHE A 315 40.69 10.73 18.21
C PHE A 315 39.86 10.37 19.46
N GLN A 316 38.65 10.91 19.62
CA GLN A 316 37.86 10.76 20.86
C GLN A 316 36.72 9.75 20.78
N THR A 317 36.13 9.52 19.60
CA THR A 317 35.15 8.45 19.40
C THR A 317 35.87 7.23 18.82
N ALA A 318 35.84 6.08 19.50
CA ALA A 318 36.61 4.89 19.10
C ALA A 318 36.21 4.27 17.74
N VAL A 319 35.24 4.87 17.03
CA VAL A 319 34.78 4.44 15.72
C VAL A 319 35.17 5.49 14.69
N ARG A 320 36.33 5.32 14.07
CA ARG A 320 36.73 6.11 12.90
C ARG A 320 35.82 5.72 11.73
N MET A 321 34.72 6.44 11.53
CA MET A 321 33.94 6.30 10.30
C MET A 321 34.78 6.87 9.15
N SER A 322 35.02 6.04 8.14
CA SER A 322 35.69 6.50 6.93
C SER A 322 34.78 7.48 6.17
N PRO A 323 35.33 8.37 5.31
CA PRO A 323 34.52 9.26 4.48
C PRO A 323 33.42 8.51 3.69
N GLU A 324 33.70 7.29 3.25
CA GLU A 324 32.75 6.42 2.58
C GLU A 324 31.59 6.02 3.51
N GLY A 325 31.86 5.72 4.78
CA GLY A 325 30.83 5.40 5.78
C GLY A 325 29.87 6.55 6.03
N TYR A 326 30.37 7.79 6.06
CA TYR A 326 29.54 9.00 6.15
C TYR A 326 28.65 9.16 4.92
N LEU A 327 29.23 9.01 3.72
CA LEU A 327 28.48 9.09 2.46
C LEU A 327 27.36 8.03 2.41
N VAL A 328 27.67 6.78 2.73
CA VAL A 328 26.70 5.66 2.75
C VAL A 328 25.56 5.94 3.71
N SER A 329 25.88 6.30 4.98
CA SER A 329 24.88 6.62 6.01
C SER A 329 23.92 7.73 5.57
N SER A 330 24.42 8.61 4.72
CA SER A 330 23.74 9.83 4.33
C SER A 330 22.83 9.64 3.14
N VAL A 331 23.30 8.90 2.14
CA VAL A 331 22.41 8.38 1.09
C VAL A 331 21.28 7.57 1.73
N ALA A 332 21.59 6.78 2.75
CA ALA A 332 20.63 6.04 3.54
C ALA A 332 19.58 6.94 4.22
N LEU A 333 19.99 7.94 4.99
CA LEU A 333 19.08 8.86 5.69
C LEU A 333 18.23 9.69 4.71
N CYS A 334 18.82 10.19 3.63
CA CYS A 334 18.07 10.84 2.54
C CYS A 334 17.00 9.91 1.96
N THR A 335 17.37 8.66 1.68
CA THR A 335 16.43 7.64 1.18
C THR A 335 15.31 7.40 2.18
N TYR A 336 15.61 7.35 3.47
CA TYR A 336 14.62 7.21 4.54
C TYR A 336 13.62 8.37 4.55
N PHE A 337 14.06 9.63 4.49
CA PHE A 337 13.14 10.78 4.53
C PHE A 337 12.22 10.82 3.31
N ILE A 338 12.77 10.57 2.11
CA ILE A 338 11.97 10.45 0.88
C ILE A 338 10.94 9.32 1.01
N ALA A 339 11.37 8.15 1.48
CA ALA A 339 10.50 7.00 1.67
C ALA A 339 9.41 7.25 2.73
N SER A 340 9.74 7.99 3.79
CA SER A 340 8.82 8.34 4.89
C SER A 340 7.69 9.23 4.38
N GLU A 341 8.03 10.20 3.52
CA GLU A 341 7.05 11.08 2.92
C GLU A 341 6.13 10.36 1.93
N ILE A 342 6.71 9.46 1.11
CA ILE A 342 5.93 8.58 0.23
C ILE A 342 4.97 7.69 1.05
N ASP A 343 5.44 7.11 2.15
CA ASP A 343 4.60 6.27 3.02
C ASP A 343 3.45 7.05 3.64
N ARG A 344 3.68 8.30 4.06
CA ARG A 344 2.65 9.20 4.61
C ARG A 344 1.54 9.44 3.58
N LEU A 345 1.91 9.80 2.35
CA LEU A 345 0.98 10.00 1.24
C LEU A 345 0.18 8.72 0.92
N ARG A 346 0.85 7.58 0.84
CA ARG A 346 0.19 6.28 0.62
C ARG A 346 -0.75 5.90 1.76
N LEU A 347 -0.40 6.22 3.00
CA LEU A 347 -1.24 5.96 4.16
C LEU A 347 -2.53 6.80 4.08
N ALA A 348 -2.41 8.09 3.79
CA ALA A 348 -3.55 8.98 3.61
C ALA A 348 -4.46 8.48 2.47
N GLN A 349 -3.88 8.19 1.31
CA GLN A 349 -4.61 7.63 0.17
C GLN A 349 -5.33 6.32 0.52
N SER A 350 -4.66 5.39 1.21
CA SER A 350 -5.28 4.14 1.59
C SER A 350 -6.45 4.32 2.57
N ARG A 351 -6.43 5.34 3.46
CA ARG A 351 -7.59 5.68 4.29
C ARG A 351 -8.75 6.16 3.42
N TRP A 352 -8.48 6.99 2.40
CA TRP A 352 -9.49 7.42 1.43
C TRP A 352 -10.12 6.25 0.67
N GLU A 353 -9.31 5.32 0.17
CA GLU A 353 -9.83 4.15 -0.56
C GLU A 353 -10.63 3.21 0.36
N ALA A 354 -10.21 3.03 1.62
CA ALA A 354 -10.98 2.27 2.61
C ALA A 354 -12.35 2.91 2.91
N ARG A 355 -12.42 4.24 3.02
CA ARG A 355 -13.68 4.97 3.18
C ARG A 355 -14.63 4.76 2.00
N LYS A 356 -14.10 4.78 0.76
CA LYS A 356 -14.89 4.50 -0.44
C LYS A 356 -15.46 3.08 -0.44
N LEU A 357 -14.70 2.09 0.02
CA LEU A 357 -15.21 0.71 0.16
C LEU A 357 -16.27 0.57 1.27
N LYS A 358 -16.22 1.41 2.30
CA LYS A 358 -17.22 1.41 3.38
C LYS A 358 -18.51 2.17 2.99
N LEU A 359 -18.43 3.10 2.04
CA LEU A 359 -19.54 3.99 1.67
C LEU A 359 -20.78 3.20 1.16
N GLY A 360 -21.80 3.09 2.02
CA GLY A 360 -23.05 2.40 1.70
C GLY A 360 -22.99 0.87 1.78
N TYR A 361 -21.89 0.30 2.29
CA TYR A 361 -21.82 -1.14 2.59
C TYR A 361 -22.23 -1.37 4.05
N SER A 362 -23.30 -2.13 4.25
CA SER A 362 -23.83 -2.51 5.57
C SER A 362 -23.74 -4.02 5.85
N GLY A 363 -23.54 -4.84 4.82
CA GLY A 363 -23.39 -6.29 4.92
C GLY A 363 -23.70 -6.97 3.59
N VAL A 364 -23.35 -8.26 3.48
CA VAL A 364 -23.62 -9.11 2.30
C VAL A 364 -25.10 -9.15 1.93
N THR A 365 -26.00 -9.25 2.91
CA THR A 365 -27.46 -9.38 2.69
C THR A 365 -28.09 -8.12 2.09
N ASP A 366 -27.50 -6.97 2.36
CA ASP A 366 -28.03 -5.65 1.97
C ASP A 366 -27.58 -5.23 0.57
N ALA A 367 -26.72 -6.03 -0.07
CA ALA A 367 -26.25 -5.74 -1.42
C ALA A 367 -27.42 -5.72 -2.42
N ALA A 368 -27.42 -4.70 -3.28
CA ALA A 368 -28.43 -4.48 -4.30
C ALA A 368 -28.17 -5.34 -5.55
N ALA A 369 -29.24 -5.66 -6.27
CA ALA A 369 -29.20 -6.37 -7.53
C ALA A 369 -30.09 -5.69 -8.57
N SER A 370 -29.64 -5.67 -9.83
CA SER A 370 -30.47 -5.19 -10.93
C SER A 370 -31.57 -6.19 -11.29
N VAL A 371 -31.35 -7.47 -11.01
CA VAL A 371 -32.31 -8.56 -11.21
C VAL A 371 -32.40 -9.34 -9.90
N GLN A 372 -33.61 -9.42 -9.32
CA GLN A 372 -33.80 -10.07 -8.03
C GLN A 372 -33.48 -11.57 -8.08
N ALA A 373 -33.84 -12.26 -9.17
CA ALA A 373 -33.52 -13.68 -9.34
C ALA A 373 -32.01 -13.98 -9.32
N ASP A 374 -31.16 -13.04 -9.75
CA ASP A 374 -29.70 -13.19 -9.62
C ASP A 374 -29.29 -13.11 -8.15
N LYS A 375 -29.89 -12.20 -7.38
CA LYS A 375 -29.64 -12.09 -5.94
C LYS A 375 -30.02 -13.37 -5.22
N ASP A 376 -31.20 -13.91 -5.52
CA ASP A 376 -31.69 -15.11 -4.85
C ASP A 376 -30.77 -16.31 -5.13
N ARG A 377 -30.39 -16.54 -6.39
CA ARG A 377 -29.43 -17.59 -6.78
C ARG A 377 -28.04 -17.41 -6.16
N ILE A 378 -27.54 -16.18 -6.11
CA ILE A 378 -26.23 -15.89 -5.50
C ILE A 378 -26.29 -16.13 -3.99
N MET A 379 -27.35 -15.67 -3.32
CA MET A 379 -27.49 -15.85 -1.87
C MET A 379 -27.68 -17.32 -1.51
N GLU A 380 -28.40 -18.08 -2.33
CA GLU A 380 -28.49 -19.54 -2.23
C GLU A 380 -27.11 -20.19 -2.36
N ASP A 381 -26.31 -19.80 -3.36
CA ASP A 381 -24.97 -20.36 -3.59
C ASP A 381 -23.98 -20.01 -2.48
N ILE A 382 -24.07 -18.80 -1.91
CA ILE A 382 -23.26 -18.38 -0.76
C ILE A 382 -23.64 -19.22 0.48
N GLY A 383 -24.94 -19.52 0.66
CA GLY A 383 -25.46 -20.32 1.76
C GLY A 383 -24.98 -19.84 3.13
N ASP A 384 -24.45 -20.75 3.94
CA ASP A 384 -23.98 -20.46 5.31
C ASP A 384 -22.68 -19.63 5.36
N ASN A 385 -22.04 -19.35 4.22
CA ASN A 385 -20.77 -18.64 4.18
C ASN A 385 -20.90 -17.11 4.28
N VAL A 386 -22.10 -16.55 4.41
CA VAL A 386 -22.35 -15.09 4.49
C VAL A 386 -21.41 -14.39 5.48
N ALA A 387 -21.27 -14.93 6.69
CA ALA A 387 -20.41 -14.35 7.72
C ALA A 387 -18.92 -14.38 7.35
N ALA A 388 -18.47 -15.42 6.66
CA ALA A 388 -17.09 -15.53 6.20
C ALA A 388 -16.78 -14.53 5.07
N VAL A 389 -17.76 -14.27 4.20
CA VAL A 389 -17.67 -13.26 3.13
C VAL A 389 -17.60 -11.86 3.74
N ASP A 390 -18.50 -11.53 4.66
CA ASP A 390 -18.48 -10.24 5.39
C ASP A 390 -17.16 -10.06 6.15
N ALA A 391 -16.68 -11.09 6.84
CA ALA A 391 -15.39 -11.04 7.52
C ALA A 391 -14.23 -10.76 6.54
N SER A 392 -14.24 -11.38 5.35
CA SER A 392 -13.21 -11.14 4.32
C SER A 392 -13.25 -9.72 3.76
N ILE A 393 -14.44 -9.16 3.52
CA ILE A 393 -14.62 -7.79 3.06
C ILE A 393 -14.13 -6.80 4.14
N ASN A 394 -14.49 -7.03 5.39
CA ASN A 394 -14.04 -6.20 6.51
C ASN A 394 -12.51 -6.27 6.69
N VAL A 395 -11.89 -7.44 6.51
CA VAL A 395 -10.43 -7.60 6.48
C VAL A 395 -9.80 -6.75 5.37
N LEU A 396 -10.37 -6.76 4.16
CA LEU A 396 -9.93 -5.95 3.04
C LEU A 396 -10.04 -4.45 3.36
N ILE A 397 -11.19 -4.00 3.87
CA ILE A 397 -11.42 -2.59 4.22
C ILE A 397 -10.41 -2.13 5.28
N ALA A 398 -10.22 -2.90 6.34
CA ALA A 398 -9.33 -2.53 7.44
C ALA A 398 -7.85 -2.50 7.03
N SER A 399 -7.40 -3.48 6.24
CA SER A 399 -5.98 -3.68 5.98
C SER A 399 -5.50 -3.23 4.59
N GLY A 400 -6.43 -3.05 3.64
CA GLY A 400 -6.17 -2.84 2.21
C GLY A 400 -5.91 -4.12 1.42
N MET A 401 -6.02 -5.30 2.06
CA MET A 401 -5.81 -6.62 1.44
C MET A 401 -6.61 -7.72 2.17
N SER A 402 -6.95 -8.82 1.53
CA SER A 402 -7.48 -10.02 2.19
C SER A 402 -6.73 -11.24 1.68
N THR A 403 -5.85 -11.77 2.55
CA THR A 403 -5.13 -13.05 2.39
C THR A 403 -5.68 -14.05 3.40
N SER A 404 -5.46 -15.36 3.20
CA SER A 404 -5.80 -16.34 4.25
C SER A 404 -5.07 -16.10 5.57
N CYS A 405 -3.88 -15.52 5.54
CA CYS A 405 -3.15 -15.11 6.75
C CYS A 405 -3.93 -14.02 7.51
N LEU A 406 -4.33 -12.95 6.81
CA LEU A 406 -5.09 -11.86 7.41
C LEU A 406 -6.47 -12.31 7.90
N ARG A 407 -7.21 -13.10 7.10
CA ARG A 407 -8.51 -13.66 7.51
C ARG A 407 -8.39 -14.52 8.77
N ALA A 408 -7.37 -15.39 8.84
CA ALA A 408 -7.12 -16.20 10.03
C ALA A 408 -6.77 -15.33 11.26
N ASN A 409 -6.03 -14.23 11.09
CA ASN A 409 -5.72 -13.31 12.18
C ASN A 409 -6.95 -12.52 12.66
N ALA A 410 -7.83 -12.10 11.75
CA ALA A 410 -9.11 -11.47 12.11
C ALA A 410 -9.99 -12.43 12.93
N ALA A 411 -10.07 -13.71 12.53
CA ALA A 411 -10.81 -14.72 13.29
C ALA A 411 -10.27 -14.92 14.72
N LEU A 412 -9.01 -14.55 14.98
CA LEU A 412 -8.41 -14.57 16.31
C LEU A 412 -8.62 -13.27 17.11
N GLY A 413 -9.35 -12.30 16.56
CA GLY A 413 -9.62 -10.97 17.16
C GLY A 413 -8.43 -10.00 17.07
N ILE A 414 -7.48 -10.24 16.17
CA ILE A 414 -6.30 -9.37 16.01
C ILE A 414 -6.68 -8.16 15.14
N ASP A 415 -6.36 -6.95 15.60
CA ASP A 415 -6.52 -5.72 14.82
C ASP A 415 -5.67 -5.78 13.53
N LEU A 416 -6.33 -5.58 12.40
CA LEU A 416 -5.73 -5.64 11.07
C LEU A 416 -5.57 -4.26 10.42
N HIS A 417 -5.84 -3.17 11.13
CA HIS A 417 -5.81 -1.86 10.52
C HIS A 417 -4.42 -1.52 9.94
N GLY A 418 -4.34 -1.44 8.61
CA GLY A 418 -3.08 -1.24 7.88
C GLY A 418 -2.11 -2.43 7.91
N ALA A 419 -2.59 -3.64 8.21
CA ALA A 419 -1.78 -4.84 8.31
C ALA A 419 -0.98 -5.18 7.05
N ALA A 420 -1.48 -4.82 5.86
CA ALA A 420 -0.82 -5.06 4.58
C ALA A 420 -0.06 -3.84 4.04
N LYS A 421 0.04 -2.76 4.82
CA LYS A 421 0.70 -1.52 4.41
C LYS A 421 2.22 -1.65 4.58
N LEU A 422 2.88 -2.02 3.51
CA LEU A 422 4.34 -1.97 3.45
C LEU A 422 4.81 -0.51 3.50
N ARG A 423 5.63 -0.20 4.51
CA ARG A 423 6.23 1.12 4.71
C ARG A 423 7.69 1.09 4.24
N LEU A 424 7.98 1.81 3.16
CA LEU A 424 9.33 1.88 2.59
C LEU A 424 10.34 2.50 3.56
N SER A 425 9.93 3.49 4.35
CA SER A 425 10.76 4.12 5.39
C SER A 425 11.17 3.13 6.47
N VAL A 426 10.24 2.26 6.90
CA VAL A 426 10.50 1.21 7.88
C VAL A 426 11.46 0.15 7.30
N CYS A 427 11.36 -0.14 6.00
CA CYS A 427 12.33 -1.01 5.34
C CYS A 427 13.71 -0.33 5.33
N ALA A 428 13.78 0.92 4.89
CA ALA A 428 15.02 1.69 4.82
C ALA A 428 15.71 1.76 6.19
N ILE A 429 15.00 2.12 7.26
CA ILE A 429 15.60 2.22 8.60
C ILE A 429 16.14 0.87 9.09
N VAL A 430 15.43 -0.25 8.83
CA VAL A 430 15.93 -1.60 9.16
C VAL A 430 17.25 -1.88 8.45
N PHE A 431 17.31 -1.62 7.14
CA PHE A 431 18.53 -1.81 6.35
C PHE A 431 19.69 -0.97 6.87
N ILE A 432 19.43 0.29 7.21
CA ILE A 432 20.43 1.24 7.73
C ILE A 432 20.97 0.75 9.07
N MET A 433 20.08 0.45 10.01
CA MET A 433 20.45 0.01 11.35
C MET A 433 21.25 -1.29 11.32
N TRP A 434 20.86 -2.24 10.46
CA TRP A 434 21.55 -3.52 10.37
C TRP A 434 22.93 -3.38 9.74
N THR A 435 23.04 -2.62 8.65
CA THR A 435 24.32 -2.35 7.97
C THR A 435 25.27 -1.63 8.92
N TRP A 436 24.77 -0.65 9.67
CA TRP A 436 25.55 0.06 10.68
C TRP A 436 26.02 -0.87 11.81
N GLY A 437 25.13 -1.72 12.35
CA GLY A 437 25.49 -2.69 13.39
C GLY A 437 26.56 -3.68 12.94
N ILE A 438 26.52 -4.15 11.68
CA ILE A 438 27.56 -5.00 11.09
C ILE A 438 28.87 -4.20 10.95
N GLY A 439 28.82 -2.98 10.42
CA GLY A 439 30.00 -2.13 10.25
C GLY A 439 30.70 -1.81 11.57
N VAL A 440 29.93 -1.50 12.62
CA VAL A 440 30.44 -1.31 13.98
C VAL A 440 31.09 -2.59 14.50
N SER A 441 30.42 -3.74 14.33
CA SER A 441 30.96 -5.03 14.77
C SER A 441 32.29 -5.35 14.10
N LEU A 442 32.39 -5.14 12.78
CA LEU A 442 33.64 -5.35 12.02
C LEU A 442 34.75 -4.38 12.44
N ASN A 443 34.40 -3.13 12.76
CA ASN A 443 35.36 -2.14 13.23
C ASN A 443 35.95 -2.53 14.60
N ILE A 444 35.11 -3.03 15.52
CA ILE A 444 35.53 -3.58 16.80
C ILE A 444 36.47 -4.78 16.58
N SER A 445 36.14 -5.69 15.65
CA SER A 445 37.02 -6.84 15.33
C SER A 445 38.38 -6.42 14.85
N ARG A 446 38.45 -5.36 14.05
CA ARG A 446 39.70 -4.85 13.49
C ARG A 446 40.56 -4.12 14.53
N THR A 447 39.94 -3.42 15.47
CA THR A 447 40.64 -2.58 16.46
C THR A 447 40.93 -3.31 17.77
N GLY A 448 40.19 -4.38 18.09
CA GLY A 448 40.38 -5.20 19.29
C GLY A 448 41.56 -6.17 19.27
N GLY A 449 42.37 -6.17 18.21
CA GLY A 449 43.43 -7.16 17.93
C GLY A 449 44.58 -7.27 18.94
N GLU A 450 44.57 -6.50 20.03
CA GLU A 450 45.51 -6.68 21.14
C GLU A 450 45.09 -7.79 22.11
N ASP A 451 43.80 -8.17 22.14
CA ASP A 451 43.28 -9.30 22.92
C ASP A 451 42.89 -10.46 21.99
N PRO A 452 43.67 -11.57 21.98
CA PRO A 452 43.42 -12.73 21.12
C PRO A 452 42.02 -13.35 21.30
N TRP A 453 41.46 -13.28 22.51
CA TRP A 453 40.16 -13.89 22.81
C TRP A 453 39.01 -13.06 22.23
N LEU A 454 39.17 -11.74 22.22
CA LEU A 454 38.25 -10.85 21.52
C LEU A 454 38.38 -11.01 20.00
N ALA A 455 39.57 -11.24 19.44
CA ALA A 455 39.77 -11.34 18.00
C ALA A 455 38.98 -12.50 17.34
N GLU A 456 38.98 -13.70 17.92
CA GLU A 456 38.29 -14.87 17.33
C GLU A 456 36.76 -14.76 17.42
N ILE A 457 36.23 -14.39 18.59
CA ILE A 457 34.78 -14.24 18.75
C ILE A 457 34.26 -13.04 17.95
N SER A 458 35.11 -12.04 17.72
CA SER A 458 34.71 -10.83 16.99
C SER A 458 34.47 -11.05 15.50
N MET A 459 34.88 -12.14 14.86
CA MET A 459 34.49 -12.41 13.46
C MET A 459 33.20 -13.25 13.35
N ALA A 460 32.97 -14.16 14.29
CA ALA A 460 31.77 -15.00 14.30
C ALA A 460 30.49 -14.18 14.48
N VAL A 461 30.52 -13.14 15.32
CA VAL A 461 29.35 -12.29 15.58
C VAL A 461 28.88 -11.49 14.34
N PRO A 462 29.73 -10.67 13.67
CA PRO A 462 29.30 -9.95 12.47
C PRO A 462 28.89 -10.90 11.34
N PHE A 463 29.55 -12.05 11.20
CA PHE A 463 29.15 -13.06 10.22
C PHE A 463 27.75 -13.62 10.53
N SER A 464 27.47 -13.97 11.78
CA SER A 464 26.16 -14.46 12.21
C SER A 464 25.05 -13.40 12.03
N ASN A 465 25.36 -12.14 12.33
CA ASN A 465 24.47 -11.00 12.06
C ASN A 465 24.18 -10.86 10.56
N PHE A 466 25.19 -11.03 9.72
CA PHE A 466 25.04 -11.00 8.27
C PHE A 466 24.17 -12.16 7.77
N LEU A 467 24.33 -13.38 8.30
CA LEU A 467 23.47 -14.50 7.96
C LEU A 467 22.00 -14.25 8.35
N CYS A 468 21.75 -13.71 9.55
CA CYS A 468 20.41 -13.33 9.98
C CYS A 468 19.80 -12.25 9.07
N TYR A 469 20.63 -11.28 8.64
CA TYR A 469 20.24 -10.25 7.69
C TYR A 469 19.84 -10.84 6.34
N VAL A 470 20.68 -11.68 5.74
CA VAL A 470 20.41 -12.36 4.47
C VAL A 470 19.14 -13.21 4.56
N LEU A 471 18.95 -13.96 5.65
CA LEU A 471 17.73 -14.73 5.87
C LEU A 471 16.48 -13.84 5.89
N CYS A 472 16.50 -12.74 6.65
CA CYS A 472 15.39 -11.77 6.67
C CYS A 472 15.10 -11.18 5.29
N VAL A 473 16.14 -10.86 4.50
CA VAL A 473 15.98 -10.37 3.12
C VAL A 473 15.36 -11.43 2.22
N VAL A 474 15.81 -12.68 2.29
CA VAL A 474 15.23 -13.78 1.50
C VAL A 474 13.75 -13.97 1.85
N LEU A 475 13.41 -14.00 3.14
CA LEU A 475 12.02 -14.09 3.61
C LEU A 475 11.18 -12.90 3.13
N PHE A 476 11.72 -11.68 3.22
CA PHE A 476 11.06 -10.47 2.74
C PHE A 476 10.85 -10.47 1.22
N VAL A 477 11.81 -10.92 0.42
CA VAL A 477 11.66 -10.95 -1.04
C VAL A 477 10.58 -11.97 -1.45
N ARG A 478 10.55 -13.13 -0.79
CA ARG A 478 9.63 -14.24 -1.10
C ARG A 478 8.22 -14.06 -0.54
N GLY A 479 8.06 -13.33 0.56
CA GLY A 479 6.77 -13.20 1.24
C GLY A 479 5.71 -12.47 0.42
N GLU A 480 4.44 -12.67 0.78
CA GLU A 480 3.35 -11.83 0.28
C GLU A 480 3.43 -10.41 0.89
N ARG A 481 2.67 -9.45 0.35
CA ARG A 481 2.79 -8.03 0.76
C ARG A 481 2.53 -7.81 2.26
N ASP A 482 1.58 -8.52 2.84
CA ASP A 482 1.27 -8.49 4.27
C ASP A 482 2.36 -9.14 5.13
N GLU A 483 2.98 -10.22 4.64
CA GLU A 483 4.15 -10.82 5.29
C GLU A 483 5.36 -9.88 5.26
N LYS A 484 5.61 -9.21 4.13
CA LYS A 484 6.65 -8.17 4.01
C LYS A 484 6.43 -7.04 5.00
N ALA A 485 5.20 -6.57 5.11
CA ALA A 485 4.83 -5.50 6.04
C ALA A 485 5.00 -5.96 7.51
N PHE A 486 4.67 -7.21 7.82
CA PHE A 486 4.92 -7.78 9.14
C PHE A 486 6.42 -7.89 9.45
N ILE A 487 7.21 -8.49 8.54
CA ILE A 487 8.65 -8.67 8.72
C ILE A 487 9.33 -7.32 8.93
N SER A 488 9.09 -6.33 8.06
CA SER A 488 9.76 -5.04 8.17
C SER A 488 9.44 -4.32 9.49
N VAL A 489 8.18 -4.34 9.93
CA VAL A 489 7.79 -3.69 11.19
C VAL A 489 8.28 -4.46 12.41
N ALA A 490 8.23 -5.79 12.40
CA ALA A 490 8.71 -6.62 13.50
C ALA A 490 10.21 -6.41 13.71
N VAL A 491 11.00 -6.51 12.63
CA VAL A 491 12.45 -6.25 12.67
C VAL A 491 12.72 -4.82 13.13
N ALA A 492 12.03 -3.82 12.57
CA ALA A 492 12.23 -2.42 12.98
C ALA A 492 11.98 -2.20 14.46
N LYS A 493 10.90 -2.76 15.02
CA LYS A 493 10.56 -2.61 16.45
C LYS A 493 11.59 -3.26 17.36
N ILE A 494 12.07 -4.45 17.00
CA ILE A 494 13.11 -5.15 17.76
C ILE A 494 14.41 -4.35 17.70
N MET A 495 14.76 -3.83 16.52
CA MET A 495 15.96 -3.01 16.32
C MET A 495 15.85 -1.64 17.01
N CYS A 496 14.66 -1.06 17.15
CA CYS A 496 14.47 0.16 17.96
C CYS A 496 14.85 -0.05 19.43
N LEU A 497 14.70 -1.25 20.00
CA LEU A 497 15.14 -1.53 21.37
C LEU A 497 16.65 -1.34 21.52
N MET A 498 17.41 -1.71 20.50
CA MET A 498 18.86 -1.51 20.46
C MET A 498 19.23 -0.03 20.40
N VAL A 499 18.50 0.79 19.64
CA VAL A 499 18.73 2.25 19.59
C VAL A 499 18.42 2.89 20.94
N LEU A 500 17.31 2.53 21.56
CA LEU A 500 16.95 3.03 22.88
C LEU A 500 18.00 2.63 23.92
N TRP A 501 18.50 1.39 23.83
CA TRP A 501 19.57 0.91 24.71
C TRP A 501 20.88 1.70 24.48
N HIS A 502 21.27 1.91 23.22
CA HIS A 502 22.43 2.73 22.88
C HIS A 502 22.29 4.17 23.40
N PHE A 503 21.11 4.76 23.26
CA PHE A 503 20.83 6.12 23.70
C PHE A 503 20.87 6.26 25.22
N GLY A 504 20.26 5.32 25.96
CA GLY A 504 20.32 5.28 27.42
C GLY A 504 21.76 5.19 27.92
N PHE A 505 22.62 4.48 27.20
CA PHE A 505 24.05 4.47 27.48
C PHE A 505 24.72 5.79 27.19
N LEU A 506 24.55 6.38 26.00
CA LEU A 506 25.17 7.67 25.68
C LEU A 506 24.83 8.74 26.73
N ILE A 507 23.57 8.78 27.20
CA ILE A 507 23.15 9.67 28.29
C ILE A 507 23.94 9.41 29.58
N SER A 508 24.18 8.14 29.93
CA SER A 508 24.93 7.80 31.16
C SER A 508 26.39 8.26 31.18
N PHE A 509 26.95 8.60 30.01
CA PHE A 509 28.30 9.15 29.84
C PHE A 509 28.32 10.65 29.55
N TYR A 510 27.16 11.26 29.32
CA TYR A 510 27.05 12.68 29.02
C TYR A 510 27.67 13.52 30.15
N GLY A 511 28.63 14.39 29.79
CA GLY A 511 29.36 15.24 30.73
C GLY A 511 30.47 14.56 31.54
N ARG A 512 30.80 13.28 31.30
CA ARG A 512 31.93 12.59 31.94
C ARG A 512 33.17 12.57 31.05
N ASP A 513 34.35 12.61 31.66
CA ASP A 513 35.62 12.53 30.91
C ASP A 513 35.83 11.13 30.31
N ILE A 514 35.86 11.07 28.97
CA ILE A 514 35.99 9.85 28.17
C ILE A 514 37.26 9.07 28.51
N ARG A 515 38.36 9.75 28.89
CA ARG A 515 39.65 9.08 29.16
C ARG A 515 39.55 8.10 30.31
N HIS A 516 38.79 8.45 31.35
CA HIS A 516 38.56 7.61 32.52
C HIS A 516 37.61 6.44 32.23
N MET A 517 36.90 6.47 31.10
CA MET A 517 35.84 5.54 30.75
C MET A 517 36.22 4.57 29.63
N GLN A 518 37.46 4.57 29.14
CA GLN A 518 37.87 3.76 28.00
C GLN A 518 37.62 2.26 28.20
N GLN A 519 37.85 1.73 29.40
CA GLN A 519 37.56 0.32 29.73
C GLN A 519 36.05 0.03 29.77
N ALA A 520 35.26 0.89 30.42
CA ALA A 520 33.80 0.77 30.46
C ALA A 520 33.19 0.84 29.06
N TYR A 521 33.77 1.69 28.20
CA TYR A 521 33.36 1.87 26.82
C TYR A 521 33.70 0.64 25.94
N LYS A 522 34.89 0.05 26.10
CA LYS A 522 35.25 -1.23 25.43
C LYS A 522 34.28 -2.34 25.83
N LEU A 523 34.07 -2.53 27.15
CA LEU A 523 33.14 -3.54 27.67
C LEU A 523 31.72 -3.33 27.13
N TRP A 524 31.27 -2.08 27.07
CA TRP A 524 29.97 -1.74 26.53
C TRP A 524 29.80 -2.15 25.07
N TRP A 525 30.76 -1.82 24.20
CA TRP A 525 30.68 -2.19 22.80
C TRP A 525 30.65 -3.71 22.62
N THR A 526 31.41 -4.45 23.42
CA THR A 526 31.32 -5.92 23.46
C THR A 526 29.90 -6.37 23.81
N VAL A 527 29.32 -5.87 24.91
CA VAL A 527 27.94 -6.19 25.32
C VAL A 527 26.93 -5.82 24.24
N TYR A 528 27.09 -4.65 23.62
CA TYR A 528 26.24 -4.15 22.54
C TYR A 528 26.27 -5.07 21.31
N THR A 529 27.44 -5.56 20.91
CA THR A 529 27.60 -6.46 19.77
C THR A 529 26.93 -7.82 20.01
N TYR A 530 27.03 -8.38 21.23
CA TYR A 530 26.30 -9.61 21.59
C TYR A 530 24.79 -9.39 21.68
N ALA A 531 24.37 -8.30 22.31
CA ALA A 531 22.97 -7.90 22.36
C ALA A 531 22.37 -7.77 20.97
N PHE A 532 23.09 -7.15 20.04
CA PHE A 532 22.67 -7.03 18.66
C PHE A 532 22.47 -8.40 18.01
N LEU A 533 23.40 -9.33 18.21
CA LEU A 533 23.27 -10.69 17.69
C LEU A 533 22.02 -11.39 18.23
N VAL A 534 21.74 -11.28 19.53
CA VAL A 534 20.52 -11.85 20.13
C VAL A 534 19.27 -11.25 19.49
N LEU A 535 19.23 -9.93 19.31
CA LEU A 535 18.10 -9.25 18.67
C LEU A 535 17.98 -9.59 17.18
N ALA A 536 19.09 -9.80 16.47
CA ALA A 536 19.12 -10.22 15.08
C ALA A 536 18.60 -11.65 14.89
N VAL A 537 19.02 -12.57 15.76
CA VAL A 537 18.51 -13.95 15.79
C VAL A 537 17.02 -13.96 16.12
N ALA A 538 16.58 -13.19 17.12
CA ALA A 538 15.16 -13.06 17.46
C ALA A 538 14.34 -12.48 16.29
N SER A 539 14.89 -11.48 15.59
CA SER A 539 14.28 -10.88 14.40
C SER A 539 14.11 -11.91 13.27
N ALA A 540 15.15 -12.69 12.97
CA ALA A 540 15.12 -13.74 11.96
C ALA A 540 14.15 -14.86 12.32
N ALA A 541 14.14 -15.29 13.59
CA ALA A 541 13.20 -16.29 14.09
C ALA A 541 11.74 -15.82 13.94
N LEU A 542 11.42 -14.59 14.36
CA LEU A 542 10.07 -14.02 14.22
C LEU A 542 9.66 -13.80 12.76
N ALA A 543 10.59 -13.38 11.91
CA ALA A 543 10.36 -13.28 10.47
C ALA A 543 10.05 -14.65 9.84
N SER A 544 10.75 -15.71 10.27
CA SER A 544 10.56 -17.07 9.77
C SER A 544 9.25 -17.72 10.23
N LEU A 545 8.80 -17.40 11.45
CA LEU A 545 7.50 -17.83 11.95
C LEU A 545 6.37 -17.15 11.16
N GLY A 546 6.56 -15.88 10.83
CA GLY A 546 5.54 -15.05 10.22
C GLY A 546 4.35 -14.79 11.15
N ARG A 547 3.47 -13.86 10.75
CA ARG A 547 2.37 -13.40 11.61
C ARG A 547 1.40 -14.53 11.98
N LYS A 548 1.06 -15.40 11.03
CA LYS A 548 0.08 -16.48 11.20
C LYS A 548 0.50 -17.50 12.25
N ARG A 549 1.75 -17.98 12.21
CA ARG A 549 2.23 -18.97 13.18
C ARG A 549 2.47 -18.32 14.53
N LEU A 550 2.99 -17.09 14.55
CA LEU A 550 3.17 -16.33 15.79
C LEU A 550 1.83 -16.11 16.52
N ALA A 551 0.77 -15.75 15.81
CA ALA A 551 -0.56 -15.55 16.38
C ALA A 551 -1.18 -16.83 17.00
N ARG A 552 -0.72 -18.01 16.56
CA ARG A 552 -1.16 -19.32 17.06
C ARG A 552 -0.35 -19.83 18.25
N ALA A 553 0.78 -19.19 18.58
CA ALA A 553 1.58 -19.58 19.73
C ALA A 553 0.73 -19.40 21.02
N PRO A 554 0.75 -20.38 21.94
CA PRO A 554 -0.04 -20.32 23.16
C PRO A 554 0.40 -19.14 24.05
N VAL A 555 -0.51 -18.70 24.92
CA VAL A 555 -0.32 -17.64 25.94
C VAL A 555 -0.04 -16.24 25.37
N VAL A 556 1.08 -16.03 24.67
CA VAL A 556 1.57 -14.70 24.25
C VAL A 556 1.48 -14.44 22.75
N GLY A 557 1.17 -15.45 21.93
CA GLY A 557 1.24 -15.36 20.47
C GLY A 557 0.38 -14.27 19.85
N LYS A 558 -0.88 -14.16 20.26
CA LYS A 558 -1.81 -13.10 19.80
C LYS A 558 -1.30 -11.70 20.16
N TRP A 559 -0.78 -11.54 21.38
CA TRP A 559 -0.25 -10.28 21.86
C TRP A 559 1.01 -9.89 21.08
N LEU A 560 1.95 -10.82 20.87
CA LEU A 560 3.16 -10.59 20.07
C LEU A 560 2.83 -10.26 18.61
N ALA A 561 1.93 -11.00 17.97
CA ALA A 561 1.52 -10.74 16.60
C ALA A 561 0.85 -9.35 16.45
N LYS A 562 0.09 -8.92 17.46
CA LYS A 562 -0.49 -7.57 17.52
C LYS A 562 0.59 -6.50 17.76
N MET A 563 1.47 -6.71 18.72
CA MET A 563 2.51 -5.75 19.11
C MET A 563 3.54 -5.55 17.99
N LEU A 564 3.99 -6.63 17.35
CA LEU A 564 5.03 -6.59 16.32
C LEU A 564 4.49 -6.26 14.92
N GLY A 565 3.18 -6.43 14.69
CA GLY A 565 2.56 -6.11 13.41
C GLY A 565 2.45 -4.60 13.12
N PRO A 566 2.29 -4.22 11.85
CA PRO A 566 1.81 -2.89 11.47
C PRO A 566 0.43 -2.63 12.09
N GLY A 567 0.19 -1.39 12.50
CA GLY A 567 -1.11 -0.96 13.03
C GLY A 567 -1.31 -1.14 14.53
N ALA A 568 -0.39 -1.78 15.25
CA ALA A 568 -0.46 -1.97 16.70
C ALA A 568 -0.88 -0.67 17.44
N ARG A 569 -2.12 -0.63 17.94
CA ARG A 569 -2.56 0.40 18.89
C ARG A 569 -2.28 -0.12 20.29
N VAL A 570 -1.45 0.60 21.04
CA VAL A 570 -1.56 0.58 22.50
C VAL A 570 -2.88 1.27 22.77
N ARG A 571 -3.97 0.50 22.94
CA ARG A 571 -5.17 1.07 23.55
C ARG A 571 -4.75 1.41 24.97
N CYS A 572 -4.63 2.70 25.28
CA CYS A 572 -4.63 3.13 26.66
C CYS A 572 -5.95 2.62 27.26
N THR A 573 -5.87 1.57 28.05
CA THR A 573 -7.00 0.87 28.66
C THR A 573 -7.78 1.85 29.51
N GLY A 574 -8.98 2.29 29.08
CA GLY A 574 -9.79 3.20 29.89
C GLY A 574 -11.13 3.65 29.29
N ALA A 575 -11.26 3.82 27.97
CA ALA A 575 -12.51 4.28 27.36
C ALA A 575 -13.23 3.13 26.63
N GLY A 576 -14.52 2.97 26.92
CA GLY A 576 -15.39 1.89 26.42
C GLY A 576 -15.50 1.82 24.90
N ALA A 577 -15.94 0.66 24.40
CA ALA A 577 -15.90 0.24 23.00
C ALA A 577 -16.85 0.98 22.01
N GLY A 578 -17.16 2.26 22.23
CA GLY A 578 -18.07 3.06 21.40
C GLY A 578 -17.43 3.96 20.34
N GLU A 579 -16.11 4.18 20.35
CA GLU A 579 -15.48 5.35 19.69
C GLU A 579 -14.92 5.16 18.26
N THR A 580 -15.22 4.08 17.54
CA THR A 580 -14.62 3.91 16.19
C THR A 580 -15.13 4.86 15.11
N GLU A 581 -16.22 5.59 15.32
CA GLU A 581 -16.68 6.66 14.40
C GLU A 581 -16.32 8.07 14.87
N GLU A 582 -16.01 8.28 16.16
CA GLU A 582 -15.81 9.62 16.70
C GLU A 582 -14.41 10.17 16.38
N ASP A 583 -13.40 9.30 16.27
CA ASP A 583 -12.01 9.68 15.99
C ASP A 583 -11.85 10.27 14.56
N ASP A 584 -12.55 9.72 13.57
CA ASP A 584 -12.59 10.26 12.20
C ASP A 584 -13.39 11.59 12.16
N GLY A 585 -14.41 11.72 13.01
CA GLY A 585 -15.16 12.97 13.20
C GLY A 585 -14.35 14.07 13.90
N ALA A 586 -13.44 13.70 14.81
CA ALA A 586 -12.58 14.62 15.54
C ALA A 586 -11.49 15.23 14.66
N GLU A 587 -10.86 14.45 13.76
CA GLU A 587 -9.89 14.95 12.78
C GLU A 587 -10.57 15.96 11.81
N TRP A 588 -11.80 15.67 11.39
CA TRP A 588 -12.63 16.59 10.61
C TRP A 588 -13.03 17.86 11.38
N LYS A 589 -13.45 17.72 12.65
CA LYS A 589 -13.79 18.86 13.52
C LYS A 589 -12.57 19.73 13.82
N ALA A 590 -11.38 19.15 13.99
CA ALA A 590 -10.13 19.88 14.20
C ALA A 590 -9.74 20.71 12.96
N GLY A 591 -9.89 20.16 11.75
CA GLY A 591 -9.73 20.94 10.51
C GLY A 591 -10.71 22.11 10.41
N LYS A 592 -11.96 21.91 10.87
CA LYS A 592 -13.00 22.94 10.89
C LYS A 592 -12.75 24.02 11.96
N ALA A 593 -12.22 23.64 13.12
CA ALA A 593 -11.86 24.55 14.21
C ALA A 593 -10.69 25.48 13.85
N LEU A 594 -9.82 25.05 12.93
CA LEU A 594 -8.75 25.87 12.35
C LEU A 594 -9.23 26.82 11.25
N GLY A 595 -10.55 26.95 11.01
CA GLY A 595 -11.12 27.87 10.03
C GLY A 595 -10.84 27.48 8.56
N VAL A 596 -10.31 26.28 8.32
CA VAL A 596 -9.99 25.81 6.97
C VAL A 596 -11.25 25.27 6.32
N SER A 597 -11.71 25.92 5.24
CA SER A 597 -12.88 25.43 4.49
C SER A 597 -12.60 24.03 3.93
N PRO A 598 -13.63 23.18 3.70
CA PRO A 598 -13.45 21.87 3.09
C PRO A 598 -12.67 21.90 1.77
N THR A 599 -12.87 22.96 0.97
CA THR A 599 -12.16 23.19 -0.29
C THR A 599 -10.73 23.73 -0.08
N ALA A 600 -10.47 24.45 1.01
CA ALA A 600 -9.11 24.86 1.39
C ALA A 600 -8.30 23.70 1.99
N LEU A 601 -8.94 22.75 2.68
CA LEU A 601 -8.29 21.56 3.22
C LEU A 601 -7.86 20.61 2.09
N GLU A 602 -8.61 20.54 0.99
CA GLU A 602 -8.20 19.86 -0.26
C GLU A 602 -7.09 20.59 -1.02
N VAL A 603 -6.90 21.89 -0.79
CA VAL A 603 -5.83 22.69 -1.41
C VAL A 603 -4.59 22.81 -0.50
N VAL A 604 -4.67 22.45 0.78
CA VAL A 604 -3.54 22.50 1.73
C VAL A 604 -3.02 21.11 2.15
N ILE A 605 -3.87 20.07 2.15
CA ILE A 605 -3.41 18.65 2.19
C ILE A 605 -2.92 18.23 0.80
#